data_AF-G3XE58-F1
#
_entry.id   AF-G3XE58-F1
#
_cell.length_a   1.000
_cell.length_b   1.000
_cell.length_c   1.000
_cell.angle_alpha   90.00
_cell.angle_beta   90.00
_cell.angle_gamma   90.00
#
_symmetry.space_group_name_H-M   'P 1'
#
loop_
_entity.id
_entity.type
_entity.pdbx_description
1 polymer ?
#
loop_
_entity_poly.entity_id
_entity_poly.type
_entity_poly.pdbx_seq_one_letter_code
_entity_poly.pdbx_strand_id
1 'polypeptide(L)'
;LFDPIIEDYHTGFKPTDKHPAKNWGDVETLGNLDPAGEFVVSTRVRCGRSMEGYPFNPCLTEAQYKEMEEKVASTLSGLEGELKGTFYPLTGMSKETQQQLIDDHFLFKEGDRFLQAANACRFWPSGRGIYHN
;
A
#
# COMPACT_ATOMS: atom_id res chain seq x y z
N LEU A 1 12.73 -15.40 16.96
CA LEU A 1 12.12 -14.10 17.32
C LEU A 1 10.81 -13.87 16.56
N PHE A 2 10.80 -13.93 15.23
CA PHE A 2 9.58 -13.66 14.45
C PHE A 2 8.46 -14.67 14.67
N ASP A 3 8.75 -15.97 14.71
CA ASP A 3 7.72 -17.02 14.85
C ASP A 3 6.74 -16.78 16.02
N PRO A 4 7.19 -16.62 17.29
CA PRO A 4 6.26 -16.38 18.39
C PRO A 4 5.49 -15.06 18.28
N ILE A 5 6.06 -14.02 17.63
CA ILE A 5 5.37 -12.73 17.41
C ILE A 5 4.28 -12.89 16.35
N ILE A 6 4.56 -13.63 15.27
CA ILE A 6 3.60 -13.93 14.20
C ILE A 6 2.46 -14.79 14.76
N GLU A 7 2.78 -15.82 15.56
CA GLU A 7 1.78 -16.71 16.17
C GLU A 7 0.84 -15.96 17.13
N ASP A 8 1.38 -15.04 17.94
CA ASP A 8 0.60 -14.20 18.85
C ASP A 8 -0.33 -13.25 18.05
N TYR A 9 0.24 -12.44 17.15
CA TYR A 9 -0.53 -11.45 16.38
C TYR A 9 -1.58 -12.07 15.46
N HIS A 10 -1.26 -13.18 14.79
CA HIS A 10 -2.19 -13.88 13.89
C HIS A 10 -3.01 -14.98 14.59
N THR A 11 -2.85 -15.14 15.90
CA THR A 11 -3.60 -16.07 16.75
C THR A 11 -3.58 -17.52 16.25
N GLY A 12 -2.46 -18.21 16.50
CA GLY A 12 -2.34 -19.66 16.30
C GLY A 12 -1.71 -20.09 14.98
N PHE A 13 -0.90 -19.23 14.35
CA PHE A 13 -0.06 -19.60 13.22
C PHE A 13 1.26 -20.21 13.71
N LYS A 14 1.31 -21.54 13.84
CA LYS A 14 2.45 -22.27 14.39
C LYS A 14 3.65 -22.24 13.45
N PRO A 15 4.87 -22.48 13.94
CA PRO A 15 6.08 -22.58 13.09
C PRO A 15 6.00 -23.68 12.00
N THR A 16 5.12 -24.67 12.17
CA THR A 16 4.88 -25.75 11.21
C THR A 16 3.83 -25.40 10.16
N ASP A 17 3.06 -24.35 10.38
CA ASP A 17 1.95 -23.97 9.52
C ASP A 17 2.45 -23.24 8.27
N LYS A 18 1.66 -23.33 7.20
CA LYS A 18 1.95 -22.65 5.94
C LYS A 18 0.74 -21.85 5.52
N HIS A 19 0.96 -20.60 5.12
CA HIS A 19 -0.10 -19.78 4.55
C HIS A 19 -0.70 -20.50 3.32
N PRO A 20 -2.04 -20.57 3.19
CA PRO A 20 -2.67 -21.27 2.08
C PRO A 20 -2.40 -20.57 0.74
N ALA A 21 -2.71 -21.26 -0.36
CA ALA A 21 -2.70 -20.63 -1.67
C ALA A 21 -3.72 -19.47 -1.72
N LYS A 22 -3.39 -18.42 -2.48
CA LYS A 22 -4.28 -17.26 -2.65
C LYS A 22 -5.63 -17.69 -3.22
N ASN A 23 -6.70 -17.36 -2.50
CA ASN A 23 -8.08 -17.58 -2.90
C ASN A 23 -8.89 -16.31 -2.61
N TRP A 24 -9.57 -15.76 -3.63
CA TRP A 24 -10.43 -14.58 -3.46
C TRP A 24 -11.84 -14.93 -2.98
N GLY A 25 -12.20 -16.21 -3.01
CA GLY A 25 -13.56 -16.67 -2.71
C GLY A 25 -14.54 -16.38 -3.85
N ASP A 26 -15.81 -16.54 -3.53
CA ASP A 26 -16.92 -16.18 -4.42
C ASP A 26 -17.41 -14.77 -4.07
N VAL A 27 -17.08 -13.80 -4.93
CA VAL A 27 -17.41 -12.38 -4.71
C VAL A 27 -18.91 -12.11 -4.72
N GLU A 28 -19.70 -12.97 -5.38
CA GLU A 28 -21.17 -12.83 -5.44
C GLU A 28 -21.83 -13.13 -4.09
N THR A 29 -21.10 -13.78 -3.17
CA THR A 29 -21.57 -13.99 -1.80
C THR A 29 -21.42 -12.75 -0.92
N LEU A 30 -20.70 -11.73 -1.39
CA LEU A 30 -20.53 -10.47 -0.68
C LEU A 30 -21.74 -9.56 -0.96
N GLY A 31 -22.49 -9.22 0.09
CA GLY A 31 -23.65 -8.33 0.00
C GLY A 31 -23.34 -6.87 0.34
N ASN A 32 -24.31 -5.99 0.10
CA ASN A 32 -24.25 -4.62 0.58
C ASN A 32 -24.30 -4.62 2.13
N LEU A 33 -23.25 -4.07 2.75
CA LEU A 33 -23.10 -4.01 4.21
C LEU A 33 -24.15 -3.13 4.89
N ASP A 34 -24.71 -2.16 4.17
CA ASP A 34 -25.70 -1.23 4.68
C ASP A 34 -26.65 -0.76 3.57
N PRO A 35 -27.68 -1.56 3.24
CA PRO A 35 -28.63 -1.23 2.19
C PRO A 35 -29.42 0.07 2.43
N ALA A 36 -29.58 0.48 3.69
CA ALA A 36 -30.30 1.71 4.06
C ALA A 36 -29.40 2.95 4.04
N GLY A 37 -28.07 2.76 4.11
CA GLY A 37 -27.08 3.86 4.11
C GLY A 37 -27.10 4.69 5.39
N GLU A 38 -27.52 4.10 6.51
CA GLU A 38 -27.70 4.80 7.79
C GLU A 38 -26.43 4.81 8.64
N PHE A 39 -25.48 3.90 8.39
CA PHE A 39 -24.34 3.63 9.25
C PHE A 39 -22.99 3.66 8.53
N VAL A 40 -22.90 3.10 7.33
CA VAL A 40 -21.61 2.94 6.63
C VAL A 40 -21.29 4.17 5.78
N VAL A 41 -20.30 4.96 6.21
CA VAL A 41 -19.83 6.14 5.47
C VAL A 41 -19.04 5.76 4.22
N SER A 42 -18.13 4.79 4.33
CA SER A 42 -17.33 4.29 3.20
C SER A 42 -16.78 2.89 3.49
N THR A 43 -16.49 2.14 2.43
CA THR A 43 -15.86 0.80 2.51
C THR A 43 -14.54 0.82 1.76
N ARG A 44 -13.49 0.26 2.37
CA ARG A 44 -12.15 0.22 1.78
C ARG A 44 -11.46 -1.12 2.03
N VAL A 45 -10.96 -1.74 0.96
CA VAL A 45 -10.15 -2.97 1.01
C VAL A 45 -8.77 -2.66 0.43
N ARG A 46 -7.70 -3.18 1.06
CA ARG A 46 -6.32 -2.95 0.60
C ARG A 46 -5.46 -4.21 0.72
N CYS A 47 -4.55 -4.39 -0.24
CA CYS A 47 -3.53 -5.45 -0.24
C CYS A 47 -2.13 -4.84 -0.25
N GLY A 48 -1.18 -5.51 0.40
CA GLY A 48 0.25 -5.21 0.28
C GLY A 48 0.94 -6.18 -0.67
N ARG A 49 1.88 -5.69 -1.48
CA ARG A 49 2.78 -6.50 -2.33
C ARG A 49 4.20 -5.96 -2.22
N SER A 50 5.19 -6.81 -2.44
CA SER A 50 6.61 -6.45 -2.53
C SER A 50 7.15 -6.94 -3.88
N MET A 51 8.04 -6.17 -4.49
CA MET A 51 8.61 -6.50 -5.79
C MET A 51 9.75 -7.50 -5.64
N GLU A 52 9.72 -8.59 -6.42
CA GLU A 52 10.82 -9.54 -6.47
C GLU A 52 12.12 -8.85 -6.91
N GLY A 53 13.24 -9.24 -6.30
CA GLY A 53 14.55 -8.64 -6.54
C GLY A 53 14.86 -7.38 -5.71
N TYR A 54 13.88 -6.85 -4.97
CA TYR A 54 14.08 -5.71 -4.08
C TYR A 54 13.88 -6.09 -2.61
N PRO A 55 14.79 -5.67 -1.71
CA PRO A 55 14.60 -5.89 -0.28
C PRO A 55 13.59 -4.91 0.31
N PHE A 56 13.23 -5.09 1.59
CA PHE A 56 12.42 -4.12 2.32
C PHE A 56 13.15 -2.78 2.55
N ASN A 57 12.37 -1.74 2.86
CA ASN A 57 12.82 -0.35 3.02
C ASN A 57 14.16 -0.14 3.78
N PRO A 58 14.44 -0.85 4.90
CA PRO A 58 15.69 -0.64 5.65
C PRO A 58 16.95 -0.99 4.87
N CYS A 59 16.84 -1.77 3.79
CA CYS A 59 17.95 -2.21 2.95
C CYS A 59 17.95 -1.58 1.55
N LEU A 60 16.92 -0.80 1.20
CA LEU A 60 16.86 -0.13 -0.11
C LEU A 60 17.88 1.01 -0.23
N THR A 61 18.43 1.20 -1.41
CA THR A 61 19.19 2.40 -1.80
C THR A 61 18.26 3.43 -2.43
N GLU A 62 18.69 4.70 -2.50
CA GLU A 62 17.91 5.74 -3.19
C GLU A 62 17.65 5.40 -4.67
N ALA A 63 18.65 4.82 -5.35
CA ALA A 63 18.51 4.40 -6.74
C ALA A 63 17.43 3.32 -6.89
N GLN A 64 17.38 2.34 -5.98
CA GLN A 64 16.34 1.31 -6.00
C GLN A 64 14.95 1.90 -5.75
N TYR A 65 14.80 2.90 -4.87
CA TYR A 65 13.51 3.60 -4.70
C TYR A 65 13.02 4.21 -6.01
N LYS A 66 13.90 4.90 -6.76
CA LYS A 66 13.56 5.51 -8.06
C LYS A 66 13.25 4.45 -9.13
N GLU A 67 14.03 3.38 -9.17
CA GLU A 67 13.80 2.28 -10.13
C GLU A 67 12.46 1.57 -9.86
N MET A 68 12.11 1.33 -8.60
CA MET A 68 10.82 0.76 -8.21
C MET A 68 9.66 1.69 -8.56
N GLU A 69 9.79 3.00 -8.29
CA GLU A 69 8.81 4.01 -8.69
C GLU A 69 8.56 3.99 -10.19
N GLU A 70 9.61 4.02 -11.00
CA GLU A 70 9.51 3.99 -12.46
C GLU A 70 8.80 2.73 -12.96
N LYS A 71 9.20 1.56 -12.46
CA LYS A 71 8.59 0.27 -12.83
C LYS A 71 7.11 0.21 -12.48
N VAL A 72 6.74 0.68 -11.29
CA VAL A 72 5.34 0.69 -10.84
C VAL A 72 4.53 1.71 -11.63
N ALA A 73 5.00 2.95 -11.77
CA ALA A 73 4.31 4.01 -12.51
C ALA A 73 4.09 3.62 -13.98
N SER A 74 5.12 3.05 -14.63
CA SER A 74 5.03 2.55 -16.00
C SER A 74 3.99 1.43 -16.13
N THR A 75 4.02 0.45 -15.22
CA THR A 75 3.05 -0.66 -15.22
C THR A 75 1.61 -0.15 -15.03
N LEU A 76 1.39 0.77 -14.10
CA LEU A 76 0.06 1.32 -13.80
C LEU A 76 -0.46 2.25 -14.90
N SER A 77 0.41 2.86 -15.70
CA SER A 77 0.00 3.68 -16.86
C SER A 77 -0.71 2.86 -17.95
N GLY A 78 -0.51 1.54 -17.98
CA GLY A 78 -1.19 0.62 -18.89
C GLY A 78 -2.57 0.16 -18.43
N LEU A 79 -3.06 0.61 -17.27
CA LEU A 79 -4.42 0.28 -16.82
C LEU A 79 -5.47 1.06 -17.61
N GLU A 80 -6.60 0.40 -17.89
CA GLU A 80 -7.70 0.93 -18.69
C GLU A 80 -9.04 0.83 -17.93
N GLY A 81 -10.10 1.40 -18.52
CA GLY A 81 -11.45 1.36 -17.95
C GLY A 81 -11.53 2.07 -16.59
N GLU A 82 -12.23 1.45 -15.63
CA GLU A 82 -12.39 1.99 -14.27
C GLU A 82 -11.06 2.15 -13.54
N LEU A 83 -10.03 1.37 -13.90
CA LEU A 83 -8.73 1.38 -13.22
C LEU A 83 -7.73 2.37 -13.84
N LYS A 84 -8.10 3.05 -14.94
CA LYS A 84 -7.24 4.03 -15.58
C LYS A 84 -7.08 5.26 -14.71
N GLY A 85 -5.85 5.69 -14.50
CA GLY A 85 -5.53 6.78 -13.60
C GLY A 85 -4.20 7.46 -13.89
N THR A 86 -3.77 8.27 -12.92
CA THR A 86 -2.55 9.07 -12.98
C THR A 86 -1.64 8.75 -11.80
N PHE A 87 -0.34 8.67 -12.06
CA PHE A 87 0.69 8.58 -11.01
C PHE A 87 1.16 9.99 -10.62
N TYR A 88 1.09 10.30 -9.34
CA TYR A 88 1.52 11.56 -8.74
C TYR A 88 2.76 11.29 -7.88
N PRO A 89 3.98 11.59 -8.35
CA PRO A 89 5.18 11.47 -7.54
C PRO A 89 5.12 12.49 -6.39
N LEU A 90 5.52 12.08 -5.19
CA LEU A 90 5.63 13.00 -4.05
C LEU A 90 6.78 14.00 -4.26
N THR A 91 7.81 13.61 -5.00
CA THR A 91 8.90 14.52 -5.37
C THR A 91 8.37 15.58 -6.33
N GLY A 92 8.38 16.84 -5.89
CA GLY A 92 7.86 17.96 -6.69
C GLY A 92 6.35 18.12 -6.64
N MET A 93 5.63 17.34 -5.82
CA MET A 93 4.19 17.53 -5.58
C MET A 93 3.94 18.90 -4.96
N SER A 94 3.00 19.65 -5.53
CA SER A 94 2.59 20.94 -4.96
C SER A 94 1.81 20.73 -3.66
N LYS A 95 1.81 21.73 -2.77
CA LYS A 95 1.07 21.63 -1.50
C LYS A 95 -0.43 21.52 -1.71
N GLU A 96 -0.94 22.12 -2.77
CA GLU A 96 -2.35 22.07 -3.16
C GLU A 96 -2.76 20.64 -3.53
N THR A 97 -2.00 19.99 -4.41
CA THR A 97 -2.22 18.57 -4.75
C THR A 97 -2.06 17.68 -3.52
N GLN A 98 -1.04 17.93 -2.69
CA GLN A 98 -0.82 17.18 -1.47
C GLN A 98 -2.01 17.29 -0.51
N GLN A 99 -2.55 18.49 -0.31
CA GLN A 99 -3.69 18.74 0.56
C GLN A 99 -4.95 18.07 0.03
N GLN A 100 -5.22 18.17 -1.28
CA GLN A 100 -6.35 17.51 -1.91
C GLN A 100 -6.31 15.99 -1.67
N LEU A 101 -5.16 15.35 -1.89
CA LEU A 101 -4.99 13.91 -1.65
C LEU A 101 -5.14 13.52 -0.17
N ILE A 102 -4.83 14.42 0.76
CA ILE A 102 -5.08 14.22 2.20
C ILE A 102 -6.57 14.31 2.50
N ASP A 103 -7.25 15.33 1.97
CA ASP A 103 -8.68 15.58 2.19
C ASP A 103 -9.53 14.45 1.59
N ASP A 104 -9.09 13.89 0.46
CA ASP A 104 -9.69 12.72 -0.18
C ASP A 104 -9.32 11.39 0.52
N HIS A 105 -8.57 11.44 1.62
CA HIS A 105 -8.11 10.28 2.41
C HIS A 105 -7.24 9.28 1.61
N PHE A 106 -6.52 9.77 0.59
CA PHE A 106 -5.69 8.97 -0.30
C PHE A 106 -4.21 8.99 0.07
N LEU A 107 -3.69 10.14 0.53
CA LEU A 107 -2.27 10.26 0.82
C LEU A 107 -1.87 9.59 2.14
N PHE A 108 -0.76 8.86 2.12
CA PHE A 108 -0.16 8.31 3.33
C PHE A 108 0.58 9.41 4.10
N LYS A 109 0.45 9.40 5.44
CA LYS A 109 1.13 10.36 6.31
C LYS A 109 2.65 10.25 6.18
N GLU A 110 3.31 11.40 6.13
CA GLU A 110 4.76 11.49 6.27
C GLU A 110 5.17 11.19 7.72
N GLY A 111 6.35 10.57 7.90
CA GLY A 111 7.04 10.59 9.20
C GLY A 111 6.40 9.76 10.32
N ASP A 112 5.89 8.56 10.01
CA ASP A 112 5.51 7.62 11.08
C ASP A 112 6.74 7.24 11.93
N ARG A 113 6.69 7.55 13.22
CA ARG A 113 7.81 7.35 14.15
C ARG A 113 8.33 5.91 14.21
N PHE A 114 7.44 4.91 14.03
CA PHE A 114 7.83 3.51 14.08
C PHE A 114 8.58 3.12 12.79
N LEU A 115 8.12 3.62 11.64
CA LEU A 115 8.81 3.42 10.36
C LEU A 115 10.16 4.17 10.32
N GLN A 116 10.23 5.37 10.88
CA GLN A 116 11.48 6.12 11.02
C GLN A 116 12.50 5.36 11.86
N ALA A 117 12.11 4.87 13.04
CA ALA A 117 12.99 4.07 13.90
C ALA A 117 13.46 2.77 13.23
N ALA A 118 12.64 2.19 12.34
CA ALA A 118 12.99 1.02 11.54
C ALA A 118 13.86 1.35 10.31
N ASN A 119 14.30 2.60 10.11
CA ASN A 119 15.01 3.06 8.90
C ASN A 119 14.21 2.88 7.59
N ALA A 120 12.88 2.84 7.67
CA ALA A 120 12.00 2.60 6.54
C ALA A 120 11.61 3.88 5.76
N CYS A 121 12.01 5.06 6.24
CA CYS A 121 11.72 6.36 5.62
C CYS A 121 12.96 7.04 5.01
N ARG A 122 14.06 6.31 4.81
CA ARG A 122 15.29 6.88 4.21
C ARG A 122 15.02 7.44 2.82
N PHE A 123 15.71 8.54 2.48
CA PHE A 123 15.62 9.25 1.20
C PHE A 123 14.24 9.83 0.87
N TRP A 124 13.36 10.01 1.85
CA TRP A 124 12.06 10.63 1.60
C TRP A 124 12.20 12.03 0.98
N PRO A 125 11.43 12.40 -0.06
CA PRO A 125 10.34 11.64 -0.72
C PRO A 125 10.76 10.88 -1.99
N SER A 126 12.06 10.70 -2.28
CA SER A 126 12.54 10.01 -3.49
C SER A 126 11.91 8.61 -3.65
N GLY A 127 11.36 8.32 -4.83
CA GLY A 127 10.71 7.04 -5.16
C GLY A 127 9.37 6.79 -4.48
N ARG A 128 8.74 7.81 -3.90
CA ARG A 128 7.39 7.71 -3.31
C ARG A 128 6.42 8.43 -4.21
N GLY A 129 5.25 7.83 -4.39
CA GLY A 129 4.17 8.39 -5.18
C GLY A 129 2.85 7.75 -4.81
N ILE A 130 1.79 8.27 -5.41
CA ILE A 130 0.45 7.68 -5.34
C ILE A 130 -0.11 7.57 -6.75
N TYR A 131 -0.77 6.46 -7.05
CA TYR A 131 -1.58 6.32 -8.25
C TYR A 131 -3.05 6.29 -7.86
N HIS A 132 -3.89 7.01 -8.58
CA HIS A 132 -5.34 6.88 -8.45
C HIS A 132 -6.02 7.10 -9.81
N ASN A 133 -7.17 6.47 -9.97
CA ASN A 133 -8.10 6.65 -11.09
C ASN A 133 -8.90 7.94 -11.01
#